data_AF-A0A183GL86-F1
#
_entry.id   AF-A0A183GL86-F1
#
_cell.length_a   1.000
_cell.length_b   1.000
_cell.length_c   1.000
_cell.angle_alpha   90.00
_cell.angle_beta   90.00
_cell.angle_gamma   90.00
#
_symmetry.space_group_name_H-M   'P 1'
#
loop_
_entity.id
_entity.type
_entity.pdbx_description
1 polymer ?
#
loop_
_entity_poly.entity_id
_entity_poly.type
_entity_poly.pdbx_seq_one_letter_code
_entity_poly.pdbx_strand_id
1 'polypeptide(L)'
;MENQSSCFRFHRFLNLNPTQILRYQRSGKLMIGYEPNLSHLGIPLIATDRAPVPGGAPDCERCGAPRCFELQLMPHLLSLIGVDQIGRSIDWASVYVYTCSQTCAVENHGYIKEFVCKQDFC
;
A
#
# COMPACT_ATOMS: atom_id res chain seq x y z
N MET A 1 19.32 -16.69 -12.16
CA MET A 1 18.71 -15.73 -13.12
C MET A 1 17.61 -15.01 -12.36
N GLU A 2 17.99 -13.99 -11.58
CA GLU A 2 17.16 -13.42 -10.52
C GLU A 2 16.44 -12.13 -10.96
N ASN A 3 15.14 -12.10 -10.68
CA ASN A 3 14.31 -10.93 -10.37
C ASN A 3 14.53 -9.61 -11.15
N GLN A 4 13.89 -9.49 -12.31
CA GLN A 4 13.62 -8.18 -12.95
C GLN A 4 12.12 -7.85 -13.07
N SER A 5 11.20 -8.68 -12.55
CA SER A 5 9.77 -8.56 -12.86
C SER A 5 9.05 -7.42 -12.12
N SER A 6 9.29 -7.22 -10.83
CA SER A 6 8.56 -6.23 -10.01
C SER A 6 8.93 -4.78 -10.35
N CYS A 7 10.23 -4.47 -10.38
CA CYS A 7 10.72 -3.13 -10.76
C CYS A 7 10.30 -2.75 -12.18
N PHE A 8 10.40 -3.67 -13.14
CA PHE A 8 9.94 -3.45 -14.50
C PHE A 8 8.44 -3.14 -14.55
N ARG A 9 7.61 -3.91 -13.82
CA ARG A 9 6.16 -3.69 -13.76
C ARG A 9 5.81 -2.34 -13.12
N PHE A 10 6.52 -1.97 -12.06
CA PHE A 10 6.36 -0.69 -11.39
C PHE A 10 6.71 0.48 -12.31
N HIS A 11 7.90 0.43 -12.92
CA HIS A 11 8.37 1.47 -13.84
C HIS A 11 7.45 1.60 -15.07
N ARG A 12 7.01 0.48 -15.64
CA ARG A 12 6.00 0.47 -16.72
C ARG A 12 4.72 1.20 -16.29
N PHE A 13 4.26 0.99 -15.07
CA PHE A 13 3.05 1.64 -14.56
C PHE A 13 3.25 3.15 -14.36
N LEU A 14 4.40 3.57 -13.81
CA LEU A 14 4.76 4.98 -13.70
C LEU A 14 4.78 5.67 -15.07
N ASN A 15 5.33 5.02 -16.11
CA ASN A 15 5.38 5.60 -17.45
C ASN A 15 4.00 5.74 -18.11
N LEU A 16 3.04 4.87 -17.77
CA LEU A 16 1.67 4.98 -18.27
C LEU A 16 0.88 6.09 -17.56
N ASN A 17 1.18 6.38 -16.29
CA ASN A 17 0.47 7.36 -15.47
C ASN A 17 1.44 8.21 -14.63
N PRO A 18 2.30 9.04 -15.26
CA PRO A 18 3.43 9.68 -14.57
C PRO A 18 3.01 10.72 -13.52
N THR A 19 1.79 11.26 -13.64
CA THR A 19 1.23 12.24 -12.71
C THR A 19 0.34 11.63 -11.63
N GLN A 20 0.16 10.30 -11.64
CA GLN A 20 -0.66 9.65 -10.63
C GLN A 20 0.01 9.75 -9.26
N ILE A 21 -0.69 10.30 -8.29
CA ILE A 21 -0.23 10.46 -6.89
C ILE A 21 -0.80 9.42 -5.94
N LEU A 22 -1.90 8.76 -6.34
CA LEU A 22 -2.62 7.79 -5.53
C LEU A 22 -3.20 6.70 -6.41
N ARG A 23 -3.07 5.45 -5.97
CA ARG A 23 -3.75 4.29 -6.54
C ARG A 23 -4.58 3.64 -5.44
N TYR A 24 -5.90 3.75 -5.59
CA TYR A 24 -6.86 3.11 -4.71
C TYR A 24 -7.19 1.72 -5.24
N GLN A 25 -6.99 0.69 -4.43
CA GLN A 25 -7.49 -0.65 -4.71
C GLN A 25 -7.69 -1.37 -3.38
N ARG A 26 -8.89 -1.19 -2.81
CA ARG A 26 -9.22 -1.87 -1.57
C ARG A 26 -9.60 -3.32 -1.82
N SER A 27 -9.06 -4.18 -0.98
CA SER A 27 -9.46 -5.58 -0.89
C SER A 27 -10.87 -5.66 -0.28
N GLY A 28 -11.89 -5.68 -1.13
CA GLY A 28 -13.25 -5.98 -0.68
C GLY A 28 -13.40 -7.46 -0.37
N LYS A 29 -14.17 -7.78 0.67
CA LYS A 29 -14.60 -9.15 0.99
C LYS A 29 -15.50 -9.67 -0.14
N LEU A 30 -14.92 -10.25 -1.20
CA LEU A 30 -15.70 -11.04 -2.16
C LEU A 30 -15.95 -12.42 -1.52
N MET A 31 -17.04 -12.55 -0.77
CA MET A 31 -17.59 -13.86 -0.40
C MET A 31 -18.24 -14.49 -1.64
N ILE A 32 -17.45 -14.98 -2.58
CA ILE A 32 -17.93 -15.97 -3.56
C ILE A 32 -17.07 -17.20 -3.41
N GLY A 33 -17.65 -18.22 -2.78
CA GLY A 33 -17.16 -19.59 -2.90
C GLY A 33 -15.89 -19.89 -2.11
N TYR A 34 -15.77 -21.18 -1.82
CA TYR A 34 -14.78 -21.78 -0.96
C TYR A 34 -13.46 -21.96 -1.74
N GLU A 35 -12.65 -20.91 -1.88
CA GLU A 35 -11.33 -21.00 -2.54
C GLU A 35 -10.24 -20.36 -1.64
N PRO A 36 -9.27 -21.13 -1.14
CA PRO A 36 -8.25 -20.67 -0.18
C PRO A 36 -7.07 -19.96 -0.84
N ASN A 37 -7.28 -19.30 -1.98
CA ASN A 37 -6.22 -18.59 -2.66
C ASN A 37 -6.24 -17.12 -2.24
N LEU A 38 -5.14 -16.69 -1.62
CA LEU A 38 -4.83 -15.33 -1.12
C LEU A 38 -4.91 -14.20 -2.20
N SER A 39 -5.48 -14.47 -3.37
CA SER A 39 -5.54 -13.60 -4.55
C SER A 39 -6.62 -12.51 -4.49
N HIS A 40 -7.43 -12.47 -3.43
CA HIS A 40 -8.49 -11.46 -3.23
C HIS A 40 -8.06 -10.26 -2.38
N LEU A 41 -6.85 -10.31 -1.80
CA LEU A 41 -6.23 -9.14 -1.19
C LEU A 41 -5.70 -8.26 -2.33
N GLY A 42 -6.19 -7.03 -2.43
CA GLY A 42 -5.69 -5.99 -3.32
C GLY A 42 -4.16 -6.01 -3.31
N ILE A 43 -3.59 -6.09 -4.52
CA ILE A 43 -2.16 -6.35 -4.66
C ILE A 43 -1.45 -4.99 -4.71
N PRO A 44 -0.58 -4.67 -3.74
CA PRO A 44 0.26 -3.49 -3.83
C PRO A 44 1.18 -3.60 -5.06
N LEU A 45 1.37 -2.50 -5.76
CA LEU A 45 2.38 -2.43 -6.81
C LEU A 45 3.74 -2.26 -6.15
N ILE A 46 4.50 -3.34 -6.10
CA ILE A 46 5.81 -3.39 -5.48
C ILE A 46 6.85 -2.74 -6.40
N ALA A 47 7.55 -1.72 -5.91
CA ALA A 47 8.62 -1.03 -6.63
C ALA A 47 9.88 -1.89 -6.75
N THR A 48 10.17 -2.71 -5.75
CA THR A 48 11.35 -3.59 -5.74
C THR A 48 11.11 -4.87 -4.95
N ASP A 49 11.68 -5.97 -5.42
CA ASP A 49 11.74 -7.26 -4.73
C ASP A 49 12.75 -7.28 -3.58
N ARG A 50 13.63 -6.26 -3.51
CA ARG A 50 14.68 -6.13 -2.50
C ARG A 50 14.23 -5.53 -1.18
N ALA A 51 13.02 -5.00 -1.13
CA ALA A 51 12.42 -4.46 0.09
C ALA A 51 11.25 -5.34 0.52
N PRO A 52 10.96 -5.43 1.83
CA PRO A 52 9.93 -6.31 2.35
C PRO A 52 8.59 -6.09 1.65
N VAL A 53 8.01 -7.17 1.12
CA VAL A 53 6.62 -7.15 0.67
C VAL A 53 5.75 -6.87 1.91
N PRO A 54 4.75 -5.97 1.84
CA PRO A 54 3.99 -5.53 3.00
C PRO A 54 3.09 -6.58 3.72
N GLY A 55 3.27 -7.88 3.49
CA GLY A 55 2.43 -8.95 4.02
C GLY A 55 2.46 -9.14 5.55
N GLY A 56 3.02 -8.19 6.31
CA GLY A 56 3.18 -8.22 7.77
C GLY A 56 2.42 -7.13 8.52
N ALA A 57 1.35 -6.56 7.93
CA ALA A 57 0.50 -5.62 8.66
C ALA A 57 -0.13 -6.33 9.88
N PRO A 58 -0.01 -5.78 11.10
CA PRO A 58 -0.63 -6.39 12.27
C PRO A 58 -2.15 -6.34 12.18
N ASP A 59 -2.82 -7.25 12.87
CA ASP A 59 -4.27 -7.26 12.99
C ASP A 59 -4.81 -5.96 13.59
N CYS A 60 -6.08 -5.66 13.28
CA CYS A 60 -6.77 -4.50 13.79
C CYS A 60 -6.78 -4.53 15.32
N GLU A 61 -6.20 -3.49 15.94
CA GLU A 61 -6.09 -3.37 17.40
C GLU A 61 -7.45 -3.32 18.11
N ARG A 62 -8.53 -2.97 17.39
CA ARG A 62 -9.88 -2.89 17.95
C ARG A 62 -10.62 -4.23 17.94
N CYS A 63 -10.71 -4.87 16.77
CA CYS A 63 -11.58 -6.03 16.58
C CYS A 63 -10.82 -7.34 16.33
N GLY A 64 -9.49 -7.29 16.24
CA GLY A 64 -8.64 -8.46 15.96
C GLY A 64 -8.74 -8.97 14.52
N ALA A 65 -9.53 -8.34 13.65
CA ALA A 65 -9.60 -8.74 12.25
C ALA A 65 -8.33 -8.36 11.49
N PRO A 66 -7.90 -9.13 10.47
CA PRO A 66 -6.73 -8.79 9.68
C PRO A 66 -6.92 -7.44 8.98
N ARG A 67 -5.82 -6.72 8.77
CA ARG A 67 -5.81 -5.55 7.90
C ARG A 67 -5.58 -5.95 6.45
N CYS A 68 -6.24 -5.29 5.52
CA CYS A 68 -6.07 -5.51 4.09
C CYS A 68 -5.56 -4.25 3.41
N PHE A 69 -4.90 -4.42 2.26
CA PHE A 69 -4.45 -3.29 1.45
C PHE A 69 -5.67 -2.47 1.00
N GLU A 70 -5.57 -1.15 1.16
CA GLU A 70 -6.58 -0.18 0.75
C GLU A 70 -6.12 0.71 -0.40
N LEU A 71 -4.95 1.33 -0.25
CA LEU A 71 -4.42 2.25 -1.25
C LEU A 71 -2.90 2.34 -1.15
N GLN A 72 -2.30 2.83 -2.22
CA GLN A 72 -0.90 3.24 -2.24
C GLN A 72 -0.77 4.68 -2.72
N LEU A 73 0.10 5.43 -2.08
CA LEU A 73 0.58 6.71 -2.58
C LEU A 73 1.71 6.43 -3.58
N MET A 74 1.85 7.31 -4.58
CA MET A 74 2.82 7.18 -5.68
C MET A 74 3.88 8.30 -5.64
N PRO A 75 5.12 8.06 -6.14
CA PRO A 75 6.24 8.98 -5.99
C PRO A 75 5.98 10.41 -6.46
N HIS A 76 5.14 10.58 -7.48
CA HIS A 76 4.83 11.91 -8.00
C HIS A 76 4.25 12.85 -6.93
N LEU A 77 3.62 12.32 -5.88
CA LEU A 77 3.13 13.10 -4.74
C LEU A 77 4.25 13.93 -4.10
N LEU A 78 5.47 13.40 -4.03
CA LEU A 78 6.64 14.09 -3.46
C LEU A 78 6.92 15.41 -4.17
N SER A 79 6.79 15.44 -5.50
CA SER A 79 6.99 16.65 -6.30
C SER A 79 5.94 17.74 -6.05
N LEU A 80 4.79 17.39 -5.47
CA LEU A 80 3.70 18.33 -5.21
C LEU A 80 3.73 18.88 -3.77
N ILE A 81 4.24 18.11 -2.81
CA ILE A 81 4.18 18.47 -1.38
C ILE A 81 5.39 19.28 -0.89
N GLY A 82 6.31 19.66 -1.80
CA GLY A 82 7.40 20.61 -1.50
C GLY A 82 8.38 20.13 -0.42
N VAL A 83 8.64 18.82 -0.37
CA VAL A 83 9.54 18.17 0.62
C VAL A 83 11.03 18.29 0.27
N ASP A 84 11.40 19.18 -0.64
CA ASP A 84 12.78 19.40 -1.12
C ASP A 84 13.67 20.17 -0.11
N GLN A 85 13.26 20.28 1.15
CA GLN A 85 14.06 20.95 2.19
C GLN A 85 15.18 20.02 2.68
N ILE A 86 16.42 20.47 2.51
CA ILE A 86 17.63 19.79 2.98
C ILE A 86 17.50 19.49 4.48
N GLY A 87 17.54 18.21 4.86
CA GLY A 87 17.40 17.73 6.25
C GLY A 87 16.00 17.25 6.66
N ARG A 88 14.99 17.41 5.80
CA ARG A 88 13.63 16.84 5.97
C ARG A 88 13.12 16.17 4.69
N SER A 89 14.03 15.72 3.81
CA SER A 89 13.64 15.05 2.57
C SER A 89 12.96 13.72 2.89
N ILE A 90 11.69 13.61 2.50
CA ILE A 90 10.93 12.38 2.59
C ILE A 90 10.98 11.77 1.19
N ASP A 91 11.88 10.81 0.98
CA ASP A 91 11.94 10.05 -0.27
C ASP A 91 11.27 8.69 -0.08
N TRP A 92 10.49 8.24 -1.06
CA TRP A 92 9.91 6.90 -1.11
C TRP A 92 9.47 6.52 -2.53
N ALA A 93 9.55 5.23 -2.84
CA ALA A 93 9.02 4.65 -4.07
C ALA A 93 7.53 4.34 -3.96
N SER A 94 7.05 3.82 -2.83
CA SER A 94 5.61 3.73 -2.56
C SER A 94 5.31 3.76 -1.07
N VAL A 95 4.15 4.33 -0.70
CA VAL A 95 3.59 4.22 0.65
C VAL A 95 2.31 3.42 0.55
N TYR A 96 2.23 2.31 1.26
CA TYR A 96 1.10 1.39 1.27
C TYR A 96 0.28 1.59 2.55
N VAL A 97 -1.03 1.68 2.40
CA VAL A 97 -1.98 1.84 3.50
C VAL A 97 -2.83 0.60 3.65
N TYR A 98 -2.90 0.10 4.88
CA TYR A 98 -3.64 -1.08 5.28
C TYR A 98 -4.70 -0.72 6.30
N THR A 99 -5.93 -1.15 6.05
CA THR A 99 -7.08 -0.84 6.92
C THR A 99 -7.79 -2.10 7.38
N CYS A 100 -8.59 -1.98 8.43
CA CYS A 100 -9.36 -3.09 8.95
C CYS A 100 -10.26 -3.73 7.87
N SER A 101 -10.09 -5.03 7.62
CA SER A 101 -10.89 -5.80 6.64
C SER A 101 -12.39 -5.81 6.93
N GLN A 102 -12.78 -5.69 8.20
CA GLN A 102 -14.18 -5.64 8.62
C GLN A 102 -14.78 -4.23 8.65
N THR A 103 -14.01 -3.18 8.35
CA THR A 103 -14.46 -1.79 8.51
C THR A 103 -15.14 -1.58 9.88
N CYS A 104 -14.49 -2.06 10.95
CA CYS A 104 -15.11 -2.04 12.27
C CYS A 104 -15.46 -0.60 12.69
N ALA A 105 -16.61 -0.44 13.34
CA ALA A 105 -17.11 0.86 13.74
C ALA A 105 -16.16 1.52 14.75
N VAL A 106 -15.98 2.84 14.62
CA VAL A 106 -15.23 3.64 15.59
C VAL A 106 -16.20 4.19 16.62
N GLU A 107 -15.98 3.85 17.89
CA GLU A 107 -16.74 4.45 18.99
C GLU A 107 -16.68 5.98 18.93
N ASN A 108 -17.81 6.63 19.18
CA ASN A 108 -17.98 8.08 19.13
C ASN A 108 -17.57 8.75 17.80
N HIS A 109 -17.50 7.99 16.70
CA HIS A 109 -17.04 8.48 15.40
C HIS A 109 -15.65 9.16 15.45
N GLY A 110 -14.79 8.73 16.37
CA GLY A 110 -13.42 9.22 16.51
C GLY A 110 -12.44 8.66 15.46
N TYR A 111 -11.14 8.82 15.73
CA TYR A 111 -10.06 8.27 14.89
C TYR A 111 -9.41 7.05 15.54
N ILE A 112 -8.95 6.11 14.73
CA ILE A 112 -8.11 4.98 15.16
C ILE A 112 -6.91 4.81 14.27
N LYS A 113 -5.91 4.09 14.79
CA LYS A 113 -4.68 3.78 14.08
C LYS A 113 -4.91 2.68 13.06
N GLU A 114 -4.53 2.99 11.83
CA GLU A 114 -4.35 2.03 10.75
C GLU A 114 -2.86 1.85 10.45
N PHE A 115 -2.52 0.90 9.57
CA PHE A 115 -1.14 0.53 9.34
C PHE A 115 -0.62 1.12 8.02
N VAL A 116 0.60 1.66 8.07
CA VAL A 116 1.29 2.25 6.91
C VAL A 116 2.66 1.62 6.78
N CYS A 117 3.01 1.22 5.56
CA CYS A 117 4.33 0.70 5.20
C CYS A 117 4.92 1.54 4.08
N LYS A 118 6.17 1.97 4.23
CA LYS A 118 6.94 2.71 3.22
C LYS A 118 7.89 1.75 2.52
N GLN A 119 8.01 1.87 1.20
CA GLN A 119 9.06 1.26 0.40
C GLN A 119 9.92 2.34 -0.26
N ASP A 120 11.23 2.24 -0.07
CA ASP A 120 12.23 3.12 -0.69
C ASP A 120 12.58 2.70 -2.12
N PHE A 121 13.19 3.61 -2.87
CA PHE A 121 13.85 3.26 -4.14
C PHE A 121 15.07 2.37 -3.85
N CYS A 122 15.27 1.34 -4.67
CA CYS A 122 16.44 0.45 -4.61
C CYS A 122 17.56 0.87 -5.55
#